data_AF-A0A2E1THQ5-F1
#
_entry.id   AF-A0A2E1THQ5-F1
#
_cell.length_a   1.000
_cell.length_b   1.000
_cell.length_c   1.000
_cell.angle_alpha   90.00
_cell.angle_beta   90.00
_cell.angle_gamma   90.00
#
_symmetry.space_group_name_H-M   'P 1'
#
loop_
_entity.id
_entity.type
_entity.pdbx_description
1 polymer ?
#
loop_
_entity_poly.entity_id
_entity_poly.type
_entity_poly.pdbx_seq_one_letter_code
_entity_poly.pdbx_strand_id
1 'polypeptide(L)'
;MGYKPNIQQMRRLNFLCKNVIFFLFFLISFSVASQEMKTLSPDEAFKVSGEIESKASVLILYTIEDGYYLYKSKFSFKINDGEYEVGEPLFSESMLHNDEFFGDVEIYRERATIRLSNLDLSVGRIVIQIIAQGCADHGICFLPFSQKLSMYWF
;
A
#
# COMPACT_ATOMS: atom_id res chain seq x y z
N MET A 1 -67.23 20.54 33.49
CA MET A 1 -66.12 21.01 34.35
C MET A 1 -64.83 20.93 33.52
N GLY A 2 -64.41 22.04 32.92
CA GLY A 2 -63.22 22.08 32.06
C GLY A 2 -62.04 22.67 32.82
N TYR A 3 -60.98 21.87 32.99
CA TYR A 3 -59.71 22.32 33.56
C TYR A 3 -59.09 23.38 32.62
N LYS A 4 -59.00 24.64 33.09
CA LYS A 4 -58.27 25.71 32.40
C LYS A 4 -56.86 25.83 33.01
N PRO A 5 -55.79 25.41 32.32
CA PRO A 5 -54.45 25.51 32.85
C PRO A 5 -53.99 26.96 33.01
N ASN A 6 -53.21 27.20 34.07
CA ASN A 6 -52.73 28.52 34.46
C ASN A 6 -51.61 29.00 33.52
N ILE A 7 -51.80 30.17 32.91
CA ILE A 7 -50.90 30.79 31.93
C ILE A 7 -49.46 30.95 32.45
N GLN A 8 -49.27 31.11 33.77
CA GLN A 8 -47.94 31.17 34.37
C GLN A 8 -47.19 29.82 34.38
N GLN A 9 -47.91 28.69 34.49
CA GLN A 9 -47.29 27.35 34.41
C GLN A 9 -46.82 27.04 32.98
N MET A 10 -47.59 27.44 31.97
CA MET A 10 -47.21 27.24 30.56
C MET A 10 -45.95 28.04 30.17
N ARG A 11 -45.76 29.24 30.75
CA ARG A 11 -44.55 30.06 30.52
C ARG A 11 -43.29 29.46 31.15
N ARG A 12 -43.38 28.91 32.37
CA ARG A 12 -42.25 28.23 33.03
C ARG A 12 -41.86 26.93 32.34
N LEU A 13 -42.84 26.16 31.85
CA LEU A 13 -42.61 24.92 31.11
C LEU A 13 -41.91 25.18 29.76
N ASN A 14 -42.31 26.24 29.04
CA ASN A 14 -41.65 26.67 27.80
C ASN A 14 -40.22 27.17 28.01
N PHE A 15 -39.92 27.84 29.14
CA PHE A 15 -38.57 28.32 29.43
C PHE A 15 -37.62 27.18 29.83
N LEU A 16 -38.10 26.19 30.59
CA LEU A 16 -37.34 24.98 30.92
C LEU A 16 -37.06 24.12 29.67
N CYS A 17 -38.05 23.90 28.80
CA CYS A 17 -37.84 23.09 27.59
C CYS A 17 -36.86 23.73 26.60
N LYS A 18 -36.86 25.07 26.49
CA LYS A 18 -36.02 25.80 25.51
C LYS A 18 -34.53 25.78 25.87
N ASN A 19 -34.19 25.80 27.17
CA ASN A 19 -32.80 25.70 27.63
C ASN A 19 -32.24 24.27 27.58
N VAL A 20 -33.10 23.26 27.78
CA VAL A 20 -32.71 21.84 27.65
C VAL A 20 -32.45 21.46 26.19
N ILE A 21 -33.23 21.98 25.24
CA ILE A 21 -33.02 21.75 23.81
C ILE A 21 -31.73 22.42 23.31
N PHE A 22 -31.38 23.61 23.82
CA PHE A 22 -30.12 24.28 23.47
C PHE A 22 -28.88 23.55 24.04
N PHE A 23 -29.01 22.93 25.23
CA PHE A 23 -27.93 22.14 25.85
C PHE A 23 -27.76 20.75 25.20
N LEU A 24 -28.85 20.13 24.74
CA LEU A 24 -28.82 18.87 23.99
C LEU A 24 -28.22 19.03 22.58
N PHE A 25 -28.37 20.20 21.95
CA PHE A 25 -27.75 20.47 20.66
C PHE A 25 -26.23 20.72 20.76
N PHE A 26 -25.72 21.14 21.93
CA PHE A 26 -24.29 21.39 22.14
C PHE A 26 -23.47 20.10 22.36
N LEU A 27 -24.12 19.00 22.80
CA LEU A 27 -23.45 17.71 23.05
C LEU A 27 -23.26 16.83 21.80
N ILE A 28 -23.85 17.21 20.66
CA ILE A 28 -23.80 16.39 19.42
C ILE A 28 -22.60 16.76 18.51
N SER A 29 -21.88 17.85 18.81
CA SER A 29 -20.95 18.46 17.85
C SER A 29 -19.48 18.01 17.93
N PHE A 30 -19.10 17.04 18.76
CA PHE A 30 -17.69 16.63 18.92
C PHE A 30 -17.48 15.13 18.72
N SER A 31 -17.73 14.66 17.51
CA SER A 31 -17.18 13.38 17.04
C SER A 31 -16.66 13.58 15.63
N VAL A 32 -15.54 14.31 15.52
CA VAL A 32 -14.68 14.20 14.33
C VAL A 32 -13.98 12.85 14.45
N ALA A 33 -14.52 11.85 13.75
CA ALA A 33 -13.81 10.60 13.55
C ALA A 33 -12.60 10.87 12.67
N SER A 34 -11.38 10.74 13.22
CA SER A 34 -10.17 10.71 12.40
C SER A 34 -10.22 9.45 11.55
N GLN A 35 -10.39 9.59 10.24
CA GLN A 35 -10.18 8.47 9.32
C GLN A 35 -8.67 8.19 9.30
N GLU A 36 -8.21 7.22 10.08
CA GLU A 36 -6.89 6.65 9.87
C GLU A 36 -6.93 5.92 8.53
N MET A 37 -6.30 6.50 7.50
CA MET A 37 -6.07 5.81 6.24
C MET A 37 -5.18 4.60 6.53
N LYS A 38 -5.77 3.40 6.49
CA LYS A 38 -5.04 2.15 6.74
C LYS A 38 -3.93 2.01 5.70
N THR A 39 -2.70 2.23 6.11
CA THR A 39 -1.52 2.03 5.26
C THR A 39 -1.18 0.54 5.21
N LEU A 40 -1.11 -0.03 4.02
CA LEU A 40 -0.68 -1.41 3.82
C LEU A 40 0.80 -1.57 4.16
N SER A 41 1.19 -2.75 4.65
CA SER A 41 2.60 -3.14 4.71
C SER A 41 3.19 -3.33 3.30
N PRO A 42 4.52 -3.29 3.14
CA PRO A 42 5.14 -3.55 1.84
C PRO A 42 4.73 -4.88 1.19
N ASP A 43 4.60 -5.96 1.97
CA ASP A 43 4.20 -7.27 1.45
C ASP A 43 2.73 -7.31 1.01
N GLU A 44 1.86 -6.50 1.63
CA GLU A 44 0.47 -6.36 1.22
C GLU A 44 0.33 -5.48 -0.03
N ALA A 45 1.07 -4.38 -0.10
CA ALA A 45 1.06 -3.43 -1.21
C ALA A 45 1.76 -3.96 -2.47
N PHE A 46 2.80 -4.78 -2.30
CA PHE A 46 3.69 -5.24 -3.38
C PHE A 46 3.85 -6.76 -3.32
N LYS A 47 2.85 -7.47 -3.86
CA LYS A 47 2.83 -8.93 -3.87
C LYS A 47 3.75 -9.45 -4.96
N VAL A 48 4.76 -10.23 -4.56
CA VAL A 48 5.75 -10.80 -5.47
C VAL A 48 5.51 -12.30 -5.68
N SER A 49 5.70 -12.75 -6.91
CA SER A 49 5.71 -14.15 -7.32
C SER A 49 6.75 -14.36 -8.41
N GLY A 50 6.98 -15.60 -8.82
CA GLY A 50 7.84 -15.86 -9.97
C GLY A 50 7.75 -17.28 -10.49
N GLU A 51 8.39 -17.46 -11.63
CA GLU A 51 8.37 -18.67 -12.44
C GLU A 51 9.77 -18.92 -13.00
N ILE A 52 10.22 -20.17 -12.96
CA ILE A 52 11.46 -20.57 -13.61
C ILE A 52 11.12 -20.95 -15.05
N GLU A 53 11.44 -20.08 -16.00
CA GLU A 53 11.16 -20.29 -17.43
C GLU A 53 12.15 -21.29 -18.05
N SER A 54 13.39 -21.32 -17.57
CA SER A 54 14.43 -22.26 -18.00
C SER A 54 15.59 -22.32 -16.99
N LYS A 55 16.57 -23.19 -17.23
CA LYS A 55 17.84 -23.21 -16.48
C LYS A 55 18.58 -21.85 -16.53
N ALA A 56 18.31 -21.05 -17.56
CA ALA A 56 18.99 -19.78 -17.79
C ALA A 56 18.14 -18.54 -17.48
N SER A 57 16.86 -18.71 -17.13
CA SER A 57 15.96 -17.58 -16.94
C SER A 57 14.87 -17.79 -15.89
N VAL A 58 14.62 -16.72 -15.13
CA VAL A 58 13.54 -16.62 -14.15
C VAL A 58 12.72 -15.37 -14.43
N LEU A 59 11.40 -15.52 -14.36
CA LEU A 59 10.43 -14.43 -14.42
C LEU A 59 9.97 -14.06 -13.02
N ILE A 60 10.05 -12.78 -12.68
CA ILE A 60 9.56 -12.18 -11.43
C ILE A 60 8.35 -11.31 -11.77
N LEU A 61 7.27 -11.49 -11.02
CA LEU A 61 5.98 -10.85 -11.25
C LEU A 61 5.56 -10.11 -9.98
N TYR A 62 5.36 -8.81 -10.09
CA TYR A 62 4.75 -7.99 -9.05
C TYR A 62 3.28 -7.72 -9.38
N THR A 63 2.42 -7.86 -8.38
CA THR A 63 1.08 -7.26 -8.33
C THR A 63 1.11 -6.15 -7.30
N ILE A 64 0.77 -4.94 -7.73
CA ILE A 64 0.86 -3.72 -6.94
C ILE A 64 -0.56 -3.24 -6.64
N GLU A 65 -0.86 -3.04 -5.36
CA GLU A 65 -2.17 -2.55 -4.92
C GLU A 65 -2.44 -1.13 -5.45
N ASP A 66 -3.72 -0.81 -5.62
CA ASP A 66 -4.14 0.50 -6.11
C ASP A 66 -3.70 1.62 -5.16
N GLY A 67 -3.27 2.74 -5.73
CA GLY A 67 -2.66 3.85 -4.97
C GLY A 67 -1.21 3.62 -4.52
N TYR A 68 -0.57 2.53 -4.94
CA TYR A 68 0.85 2.25 -4.67
C TYR A 68 1.66 2.14 -5.97
N TYR A 69 2.97 2.37 -5.86
CA TYR A 69 3.89 2.24 -6.99
C TYR A 69 5.30 1.82 -6.56
N LEU A 70 6.03 1.16 -7.46
CA LEU A 70 7.43 0.75 -7.28
C LEU A 70 8.36 1.52 -8.22
N TYR A 71 9.54 1.90 -7.74
CA TYR A 71 10.56 2.54 -8.58
C TYR A 71 11.35 1.49 -9.36
N LYS A 72 11.39 1.63 -10.70
CA LYS A 72 12.14 0.73 -11.58
C LYS A 72 13.63 0.69 -11.24
N SER A 73 14.23 1.83 -10.93
CA SER A 73 15.66 1.95 -10.65
C SER A 73 16.07 1.48 -9.25
N LYS A 74 15.13 1.05 -8.40
CA LYS A 74 15.38 0.63 -7.01
C LYS A 74 15.31 -0.88 -6.81
N PHE A 75 15.17 -1.64 -7.90
CA PHE A 75 15.26 -3.09 -7.85
C PHE A 75 16.72 -3.57 -7.76
N SER A 76 16.96 -4.55 -6.90
CA SER A 76 18.22 -5.30 -6.85
C SER A 76 17.94 -6.76 -6.53
N PHE A 77 18.72 -7.67 -7.12
CA PHE A 77 18.46 -9.10 -7.09
C PHE A 77 19.71 -9.85 -6.64
N LYS A 78 19.53 -10.85 -5.77
CA LYS A 78 20.53 -11.86 -5.45
C LYS A 78 19.88 -13.22 -5.47
N ILE A 79 20.54 -14.20 -6.08
CA ILE A 79 20.05 -15.58 -6.14
C ILE A 79 20.96 -16.46 -5.28
N ASN A 80 20.37 -17.25 -4.39
CA ASN A 80 21.04 -18.09 -3.39
C ASN A 80 22.19 -17.35 -2.70
N ASP A 81 21.88 -16.18 -2.11
CA ASP A 81 22.85 -15.33 -1.41
C ASP A 81 24.07 -14.89 -2.25
N GLY A 82 23.95 -14.90 -3.57
CA GLY A 82 24.99 -14.46 -4.52
C GLY A 82 25.78 -15.60 -5.16
N GLU A 83 25.34 -16.86 -5.03
CA GLU A 83 25.94 -18.01 -5.73
C GLU A 83 25.85 -17.90 -7.26
N TYR A 84 24.81 -17.21 -7.77
CA TYR A 84 24.63 -17.02 -9.21
C TYR A 84 24.84 -15.56 -9.59
N GLU A 85 25.62 -15.34 -10.65
CA GLU A 85 25.68 -14.05 -11.31
C GLU A 85 24.33 -13.75 -11.96
N VAL A 86 23.83 -12.53 -11.72
CA VAL A 86 22.60 -12.04 -12.32
C VAL A 86 23.00 -11.07 -13.42
N GLY A 87 22.66 -11.41 -14.67
CA GLY A 87 22.85 -10.49 -15.80
C GLY A 87 21.98 -9.22 -15.66
N GLU A 88 22.07 -8.32 -16.64
CA GLU A 88 21.20 -7.13 -16.65
C GLU A 88 19.71 -7.55 -16.65
N PRO A 89 18.92 -7.13 -15.64
CA PRO A 89 17.51 -7.50 -15.60
C PRO A 89 16.74 -6.85 -16.75
N LEU A 90 15.89 -7.65 -17.40
CA LEU A 90 14.98 -7.16 -18.43
C LEU A 90 13.65 -6.78 -17.79
N PHE A 91 13.37 -5.49 -17.77
CA PHE A 91 12.20 -4.90 -17.17
C PHE A 91 11.05 -4.72 -18.18
N SER A 92 9.81 -4.85 -17.73
CA SER A 92 8.61 -4.47 -18.50
C SER A 92 8.55 -2.95 -18.75
N GLU A 93 7.64 -2.53 -19.62
CA GLU A 93 7.37 -1.10 -19.83
C GLU A 93 6.98 -0.43 -18.51
N SER A 94 7.60 0.72 -18.25
CA SER A 94 7.40 1.55 -17.06
C SER A 94 6.76 2.87 -17.44
N MET A 95 6.21 3.56 -16.44
CA MET A 95 5.63 4.89 -16.60
C MET A 95 6.54 5.96 -16.02
N LEU A 96 6.64 7.11 -16.68
CA LEU A 96 7.28 8.28 -16.08
C LEU A 96 6.39 8.86 -14.98
N HIS A 97 7.00 9.27 -13.89
CA HIS A 97 6.34 9.88 -12.75
C HIS A 97 7.23 10.97 -12.17
N ASN A 98 6.62 12.07 -11.74
CA ASN A 98 7.30 13.13 -11.01
C ASN A 98 6.73 13.14 -9.59
N ASP A 99 7.60 12.88 -8.61
CA ASP A 99 7.23 12.95 -7.20
C ASP A 99 8.16 13.84 -6.38
N GLU A 100 7.75 14.13 -5.15
CA GLU A 100 8.49 14.99 -4.23
C GLU A 100 9.73 14.32 -3.61
N PHE A 101 9.90 13.01 -3.76
CA PHE A 101 10.98 12.25 -3.13
C PHE A 101 12.21 12.14 -4.04
N PHE A 102 11.99 11.88 -5.33
CA PHE A 102 13.04 11.63 -6.31
C PHE A 102 12.90 12.45 -7.60
N GLY A 103 11.85 13.25 -7.76
CA GLY A 103 11.61 14.03 -8.98
C GLY A 103 11.19 13.12 -10.13
N ASP A 104 11.81 13.30 -11.30
CA ASP A 104 11.50 12.52 -12.50
C ASP A 104 12.08 11.10 -12.42
N VAL A 105 11.20 10.12 -12.35
CA VAL A 105 11.53 8.69 -12.19
C VAL A 105 10.67 7.80 -13.09
N GLU A 106 11.13 6.57 -13.30
CA GLU A 106 10.32 5.50 -13.89
C GLU A 106 9.71 4.62 -12.79
N ILE A 107 8.40 4.39 -12.86
CA ILE A 107 7.65 3.61 -11.88
C ILE A 107 6.83 2.50 -12.52
N TYR A 108 6.38 1.57 -11.69
CA TYR A 108 5.34 0.59 -12.00
C TYR A 108 4.13 0.80 -11.11
N ARG A 109 2.95 0.67 -11.72
CA ARG A 109 1.65 0.54 -11.03
C ARG A 109 0.97 -0.70 -11.56
N GLU A 110 0.07 -1.26 -10.76
CA GLU A 110 -0.68 -2.50 -11.00
C GLU A 110 0.20 -3.74 -11.14
N ARG A 111 1.16 -3.74 -12.08
CA ARG A 111 2.04 -4.86 -12.41
C ARG A 111 3.45 -4.39 -12.77
N ALA A 112 4.43 -5.22 -12.41
CA ALA A 112 5.78 -5.15 -12.97
C ALA A 112 6.24 -6.56 -13.32
N THR A 113 6.97 -6.70 -14.43
CA THR A 113 7.59 -7.97 -14.80
C THR A 113 9.07 -7.76 -15.00
N ILE A 114 9.88 -8.60 -14.35
CA ILE A 114 11.34 -8.55 -14.43
C ILE A 114 11.83 -9.94 -14.79
N ARG A 115 12.58 -10.05 -15.89
CA ARG A 115 13.23 -11.29 -16.30
C ARG A 115 14.72 -11.22 -15.98
N LEU A 116 15.17 -12.17 -15.17
CA LEU A 116 16.59 -12.41 -14.93
C LEU A 116 17.07 -13.48 -15.91
N SER A 117 18.11 -13.18 -16.67
CA SER A 117 18.67 -14.08 -17.70
C SER A 117 20.16 -14.33 -17.46
N ASN A 118 20.77 -15.17 -18.30
CA ASN A 118 22.18 -15.59 -18.20
C ASN A 118 22.50 -16.32 -16.89
N LEU A 119 21.52 -17.05 -16.36
CA LEU A 119 21.69 -17.89 -15.18
C LEU A 119 22.24 -19.26 -15.59
N ASP A 120 22.85 -19.98 -14.65
CA ASP A 120 23.19 -21.39 -14.79
C ASP A 120 22.62 -22.20 -13.63
N LEU A 121 21.29 -22.18 -13.47
CA LEU A 121 20.61 -22.70 -12.29
C LEU A 121 20.84 -24.21 -12.10
N SER A 122 21.20 -24.60 -10.89
CA SER A 122 21.25 -26.01 -10.51
C SER A 122 19.84 -26.56 -10.23
N VAL A 123 19.65 -27.86 -10.39
CA VAL A 123 18.44 -28.56 -9.92
C VAL A 123 18.32 -28.38 -8.41
N GLY A 124 17.10 -28.11 -7.94
CA GLY A 124 16.78 -27.94 -6.53
C GLY A 124 16.15 -26.59 -6.20
N ARG A 125 16.37 -26.13 -4.97
CA ARG A 125 15.77 -24.92 -4.45
C ARG A 125 16.53 -23.69 -4.92
N ILE A 126 15.80 -22.74 -5.52
CA ILE A 126 16.28 -21.42 -5.88
C ILE A 126 15.63 -20.41 -4.93
N VAL A 127 16.43 -19.54 -4.32
CA VAL A 127 15.98 -18.45 -3.45
C VAL A 127 16.43 -17.13 -4.05
N ILE A 128 15.49 -16.27 -4.42
CA ILE A 128 15.78 -14.93 -4.91
C ILE A 128 15.47 -13.94 -3.80
N GLN A 129 16.50 -13.22 -3.36
CA GLN A 129 16.35 -12.02 -2.56
C GLN A 129 16.15 -10.83 -3.49
N ILE A 130 15.04 -10.13 -3.31
CA ILE A 130 14.66 -8.95 -4.08
C ILE A 130 14.65 -7.78 -3.12
N ILE A 131 15.46 -6.76 -3.41
CA ILE A 131 15.37 -5.45 -2.76
C ILE A 131 14.56 -4.56 -3.69
N ALA A 132 13.56 -3.89 -3.14
CA ALA A 132 12.71 -2.96 -3.88
C ALA A 132 12.38 -1.74 -3.01
N GLN A 133 11.87 -0.69 -3.64
CA GLN A 133 11.35 0.48 -2.95
C GLN A 133 10.14 1.02 -3.71
N GLY A 134 9.16 1.50 -2.96
CA GLY A 134 7.95 2.10 -3.49
C GLY A 134 7.35 3.10 -2.52
N CYS A 135 6.30 3.78 -2.96
CA CYS A 135 5.52 4.68 -2.13
C CYS A 135 4.02 4.47 -2.38
N ALA A 136 3.22 5.14 -1.57
CA ALA A 136 1.79 5.30 -1.70
C ALA A 136 1.47 6.75 -2.12
N ASP A 137 0.43 6.93 -2.92
CA ASP A 137 -0.01 8.23 -3.42
C ASP A 137 -0.44 9.19 -2.32
N HIS A 138 -0.78 8.66 -1.13
CA HIS A 138 -1.09 9.45 0.05
C HIS A 138 0.16 9.94 0.81
N GLY A 139 1.32 10.00 0.15
CA GLY A 139 2.54 10.63 0.67
C GLY A 139 3.38 9.77 1.61
N ILE A 140 3.18 8.45 1.64
CA ILE A 140 4.04 7.54 2.43
C ILE A 140 5.00 6.83 1.49
N CYS A 141 6.30 7.09 1.66
CA CYS A 141 7.33 6.32 0.98
C CYS A 141 8.00 5.30 1.90
N PHE A 142 8.07 4.05 1.46
CA PHE A 142 8.69 2.98 2.23
C PHE A 142 10.22 3.08 2.14
N LEU A 143 10.91 2.67 3.21
CA LEU A 143 12.34 2.39 3.14
C LEU A 143 12.59 1.23 2.16
N PRO A 144 13.81 1.09 1.58
CA PRO A 144 14.16 -0.09 0.82
C PRO A 144 13.86 -1.35 1.63
N PHE A 145 13.06 -2.25 1.06
CA PHE A 145 12.60 -3.47 1.72
C PHE A 145 13.05 -4.69 0.93
N SER A 146 13.19 -5.82 1.65
CA SER A 146 13.65 -7.09 1.08
C SER A 146 12.53 -8.11 1.11
N GLN A 147 12.27 -8.73 -0.04
CA GLN A 147 11.37 -9.87 -0.18
C GLN A 147 12.17 -11.09 -0.63
N LYS A 148 11.71 -12.28 -0.24
CA LYS A 148 12.35 -13.56 -0.62
C LYS A 148 11.36 -14.41 -1.39
N LEU A 149 11.73 -14.80 -2.61
CA LEU A 149 10.99 -15.74 -3.44
C LEU A 149 11.73 -17.08 -3.43
N SER A 150 11.05 -18.15 -3.02
CA SER A 150 11.59 -19.52 -3.07
C SER A 150 10.85 -20.33 -4.14
N MET A 151 11.60 -20.95 -5.04
CA MET A 151 11.10 -21.80 -6.12
C MET A 151 11.91 -23.09 -6.18
N TYR A 152 11.37 -24.11 -6.86
CA TYR A 152 12.05 -25.38 -7.07
C TYR A 152 12.18 -25.66 -8.56
N TRP A 153 13.38 -26.04 -8.99
CA TRP A 153 13.72 -26.48 -10.34
C TRP A 153 14.03 -27.99 -10.30
N PHE A 154 13.56 -28.74 -11.31
CA PHE A 154 13.70 -30.19 -11.39
C PHE A 154 14.39 -30.61 -12.68
#